data_AF-A0AAD7ECL3-F1
#
_entry.id   AF-A0AAD7ECL3-F1
#
_cell.length_a   1.000
_cell.length_b   1.000
_cell.length_c   1.000
_cell.angle_alpha   90.00
_cell.angle_beta   90.00
_cell.angle_gamma   90.00
#
_symmetry.space_group_name_H-M   'P 1'
#
loop_
_entity.id
_entity.type
_entity.pdbx_description
1 polymer ?
#
loop_
_entity_poly.entity_id
_entity_poly.type
_entity_poly.pdbx_seq_one_letter_code
_entity_poly.pdbx_strand_id
1 'polypeptide(L)'
;MLRVTQTASHQHRGTGEMFSLSQPIPGNAETESDDNGDNLQESDMESDTEEDIDYFEAWEAQPKPRMYDEHEERQLEKREKAAAKHHAAEMRRMKVILAERGYTKDTNGKTLIGDCKVCKLVKARKPHLEGASADEEYEMYGEDGNDTEEEDEEHPVDCCMRCLLSLQPDFTGQKSQLELLIAATPGMDLVDEGLWLCPLPTIHWFYRRAHRYGIVYRLGATGPIAEFAVKKYRSHRGVRATELVDATVEWKARAEAMSRGVVLVKGKGKQKAK
;
A
#
# COMPACT_ATOMS: atom_id res chain seq x y z
N MET A 1 49.13 29.69 -12.14
CA MET A 1 49.08 28.94 -13.42
C MET A 1 47.82 28.10 -13.42
N LEU A 2 46.74 28.62 -13.99
CA LEU A 2 45.41 27.99 -14.04
C LEU A 2 45.35 27.08 -15.28
N ARG A 3 45.03 25.79 -15.09
CA ARG A 3 44.67 24.88 -16.19
C ARG A 3 43.16 24.72 -16.22
N VAL A 4 42.55 25.26 -17.26
CA VAL A 4 41.18 25.04 -17.68
C VAL A 4 41.15 23.75 -18.49
N THR A 5 40.33 22.78 -18.10
CA THR A 5 40.05 21.59 -18.92
C THR A 5 38.59 21.59 -19.32
N GLN A 6 38.36 21.71 -20.62
CA GLN A 6 37.08 21.50 -21.30
C GLN A 6 36.92 20.01 -21.63
N THR A 7 35.73 19.44 -21.39
CA THR A 7 35.23 18.22 -22.04
C THR A 7 33.71 18.35 -22.10
N ALA A 8 33.14 18.66 -23.26
CA ALA A 8 32.69 17.73 -24.30
C ALA A 8 31.22 17.30 -24.08
N SER A 9 30.34 18.00 -24.81
CA SER A 9 28.90 17.77 -24.93
C SER A 9 28.61 16.52 -25.77
N HIS A 10 27.87 15.56 -25.21
CA HIS A 10 27.34 14.42 -25.95
C HIS A 10 25.86 14.66 -26.27
N GLN A 11 25.55 14.88 -27.54
CA GLN A 11 24.20 14.87 -28.07
C GLN A 11 23.79 13.41 -28.33
N HIS A 12 22.65 12.97 -27.81
CA HIS A 12 21.96 11.78 -28.29
C HIS A 12 20.61 12.19 -28.87
N ARG A 13 20.51 12.10 -30.20
CA ARG A 13 19.25 12.07 -30.94
C ARG A 13 18.73 10.64 -30.87
N GLY A 14 17.65 10.42 -30.12
CA GLY A 14 16.85 9.20 -30.19
C GLY A 14 15.60 9.48 -31.01
N THR A 15 15.56 8.95 -32.23
CA THR A 15 14.41 8.99 -33.13
C THR A 15 13.28 8.11 -32.58
N GLY A 16 12.09 8.67 -32.46
CA GLY A 16 10.88 7.94 -32.10
C GLY A 16 10.44 7.00 -33.22
N GLU A 17 10.43 5.71 -32.93
CA GLU A 17 9.75 4.69 -33.72
C GLU A 17 8.34 4.53 -33.17
N MET A 18 7.36 5.06 -33.91
CA MET A 18 5.94 4.85 -33.66
C MET A 18 5.54 3.47 -34.16
N PHE A 19 5.40 2.50 -33.26
CA PHE A 19 4.79 1.20 -33.57
C PHE A 19 3.27 1.31 -33.50
N SER A 20 2.64 1.59 -34.64
CA SER A 20 1.19 1.47 -34.83
C SER A 20 0.81 0.02 -35.19
N LEU A 21 0.48 -0.79 -34.18
CA LEU A 21 -0.13 -2.10 -34.38
C LEU A 21 -1.63 -2.00 -34.10
N SER A 22 -2.40 -1.53 -35.09
CA SER A 22 -3.84 -1.81 -35.17
C SER A 22 -4.02 -3.10 -35.96
N GLN A 23 -4.28 -4.20 -35.26
CA GLN A 23 -4.85 -5.39 -35.90
C GLN A 23 -6.37 -5.41 -35.69
N PRO A 24 -7.16 -5.72 -36.75
CA PRO A 24 -8.60 -5.84 -36.65
C PRO A 24 -8.99 -7.13 -35.93
N ILE A 25 -9.94 -7.03 -35.01
CA ILE A 25 -10.58 -8.15 -34.33
C ILE A 25 -11.48 -8.86 -35.36
N PRO A 26 -11.26 -10.14 -35.69
CA PRO A 26 -12.19 -10.88 -36.54
C PRO A 26 -13.51 -11.13 -35.78
N GLY A 27 -14.61 -10.70 -36.40
CA GLY A 27 -15.96 -10.98 -35.93
C GLY A 27 -16.25 -12.47 -36.02
N ASN A 28 -16.60 -13.07 -34.89
CA ASN A 28 -17.04 -14.46 -34.85
C ASN A 28 -18.52 -14.53 -35.22
N ALA A 29 -18.72 -15.28 -36.30
CA ALA A 29 -19.98 -15.68 -36.87
C ALA A 29 -20.85 -16.42 -35.85
N GLU A 30 -22.13 -16.11 -35.93
CA GLU A 30 -23.23 -16.85 -35.35
C GLU A 30 -23.18 -18.30 -35.88
N THR A 31 -22.91 -19.25 -35.00
CA THR A 31 -23.18 -20.67 -35.26
C THR A 31 -24.36 -21.07 -34.41
N GLU A 32 -25.54 -21.02 -35.03
CA GLU A 32 -26.67 -21.86 -34.68
C GLU A 32 -26.24 -23.32 -34.89
N SER A 33 -26.31 -24.13 -33.83
CA SER A 33 -26.31 -25.58 -33.98
C SER A 33 -27.28 -26.17 -32.97
N ASP A 34 -28.38 -26.65 -33.54
CA ASP A 34 -29.38 -27.51 -32.94
C ASP A 34 -28.76 -28.79 -32.35
N ASP A 35 -29.48 -29.32 -31.34
CA ASP A 35 -29.66 -30.72 -31.01
C ASP A 35 -28.46 -31.68 -31.15
N ASN A 36 -28.01 -32.22 -30.01
CA ASN A 36 -28.06 -33.66 -29.78
C ASN A 36 -27.88 -33.95 -28.29
N GLY A 37 -28.92 -34.51 -27.68
CA GLY A 37 -28.78 -35.21 -26.41
C GLY A 37 -27.98 -36.50 -26.63
N ASP A 38 -26.94 -36.69 -25.83
CA ASP A 38 -26.30 -38.00 -25.70
C ASP A 38 -25.75 -38.17 -24.29
N ASN A 39 -26.53 -38.93 -23.51
CA ASN A 39 -26.07 -40.06 -22.72
C ASN A 39 -24.72 -39.91 -21.98
N LEU A 40 -24.73 -39.20 -20.84
CA LEU A 40 -23.70 -39.38 -19.82
C LEU A 40 -23.88 -40.78 -19.19
N GLN A 41 -23.09 -41.73 -19.67
CA GLN A 41 -22.74 -42.90 -18.88
C GLN A 41 -22.04 -42.41 -17.61
N GLU A 42 -22.69 -42.67 -16.47
CA GLU A 42 -22.09 -42.68 -15.15
C GLU A 42 -20.93 -43.68 -15.17
N SER A 43 -19.72 -43.21 -15.45
CA SER A 43 -18.51 -43.97 -15.13
C SER A 43 -18.23 -43.74 -13.66
N ASP A 44 -18.42 -44.80 -12.88
CA ASP A 44 -18.02 -44.94 -11.49
C ASP A 44 -16.60 -44.40 -11.29
N MET A 45 -16.53 -43.20 -10.71
CA MET A 45 -15.29 -42.61 -10.22
C MET A 45 -15.00 -43.30 -8.89
N GLU A 46 -14.34 -44.46 -8.99
CA GLU A 46 -13.84 -45.21 -7.83
C GLU A 46 -13.00 -44.30 -6.94
N SER A 47 -13.35 -44.37 -5.66
CA SER A 47 -12.92 -43.53 -4.57
C SER A 47 -11.48 -43.83 -4.15
N ASP A 48 -10.53 -43.02 -4.61
CA ASP A 48 -9.25 -42.83 -3.92
C ASP A 48 -9.45 -41.76 -2.82
N THR A 49 -10.08 -42.16 -1.71
CA THR A 49 -10.28 -41.32 -0.53
C THR A 49 -9.64 -41.98 0.69
N GLU A 50 -8.33 -42.17 0.71
CA GLU A 50 -7.65 -42.73 1.90
C GLU A 50 -6.27 -42.13 2.22
N GLU A 51 -5.89 -40.97 1.66
CA GLU A 51 -4.60 -40.31 1.98
C GLU A 51 -4.71 -38.96 2.73
N ASP A 52 -5.92 -38.46 3.04
CA ASP A 52 -6.10 -37.08 3.56
C ASP A 52 -6.16 -36.93 5.10
N ILE A 53 -5.86 -37.97 5.88
CA ILE A 53 -6.03 -37.93 7.35
C ILE A 53 -4.78 -37.40 8.11
N ASP A 54 -3.60 -37.34 7.50
CA ASP A 54 -2.37 -36.99 8.23
C ASP A 54 -2.02 -35.49 8.29
N TYR A 55 -2.75 -34.61 7.60
CA TYR A 55 -2.42 -33.17 7.61
C TYR A 55 -2.80 -32.48 8.94
N PHE A 56 -3.81 -32.98 9.64
CA PHE A 56 -4.27 -32.36 10.90
C PHE A 56 -3.38 -32.76 12.09
N GLU A 57 -2.90 -34.01 12.13
CA GLU A 57 -1.96 -34.47 13.17
C GLU A 57 -0.58 -33.81 13.06
N ALA A 58 -0.12 -33.50 11.84
CA ALA A 58 1.13 -32.74 11.63
C ALA A 58 1.06 -31.29 12.14
N TRP A 59 -0.13 -30.69 12.23
CA TRP A 59 -0.31 -29.33 12.74
C TRP A 59 -0.31 -29.28 14.28
N GLU A 60 -0.85 -30.31 14.96
CA GLU A 60 -0.78 -30.42 16.42
C GLU A 60 0.62 -30.80 16.95
N ALA A 61 1.46 -31.38 16.09
CA ALA A 61 2.87 -31.67 16.39
C ALA A 61 3.77 -30.42 16.38
N GLN A 62 3.26 -29.23 16.04
CA GLN A 62 4.05 -28.02 16.17
C GLN A 62 4.38 -27.79 17.64
N PRO A 63 5.66 -27.55 17.98
CA PRO A 63 6.04 -27.26 19.35
C PRO A 63 5.23 -26.06 19.81
N LYS A 64 4.38 -26.28 20.82
CA LYS A 64 3.59 -25.21 21.44
C LYS A 64 4.52 -24.03 21.65
N PRO A 65 4.15 -22.81 21.19
CA PRO A 65 5.02 -21.65 21.28
C PRO A 65 5.54 -21.60 22.71
N ARG A 66 6.87 -21.71 22.82
CA ARG A 66 7.58 -21.81 24.09
C ARG A 66 7.04 -20.69 24.97
N MET A 67 6.34 -21.07 26.04
CA MET A 67 5.63 -20.12 26.92
C MET A 67 6.66 -19.06 27.30
N TYR A 68 6.43 -17.83 26.83
CA TYR A 68 7.44 -16.77 26.81
C TYR A 68 8.01 -16.61 28.21
N ASP A 69 9.33 -16.73 28.32
CA ASP A 69 10.03 -16.68 29.59
C ASP A 69 9.95 -15.22 30.09
N GLU A 70 9.25 -14.96 31.20
CA GLU A 70 9.06 -13.60 31.73
C GLU A 70 10.39 -12.86 31.94
N HIS A 71 11.49 -13.61 32.12
CA HIS A 71 12.84 -13.09 32.16
C HIS A 71 13.27 -12.46 30.83
N GLU A 72 12.95 -13.07 29.69
CA GLU A 72 13.30 -12.58 28.35
C GLU A 72 12.56 -11.27 28.01
N GLU A 73 11.26 -11.18 28.34
CA GLU A 73 10.50 -9.92 28.22
C GLU A 73 11.12 -8.80 29.06
N ARG A 74 11.52 -9.11 30.30
CA ARG A 74 12.20 -8.14 31.18
C ARG A 74 13.55 -7.70 30.63
N GLN A 75 14.25 -8.55 29.87
CA GLN A 75 15.48 -8.17 29.19
C GLN A 75 15.22 -7.30 27.96
N LEU A 76 14.18 -7.60 27.17
CA LEU A 76 13.74 -6.75 26.05
C LEU A 76 13.36 -5.35 26.53
N GLU A 77 12.55 -5.25 27.57
CA GLU A 77 12.14 -3.96 28.14
C GLU A 77 13.35 -3.14 28.64
N LYS A 78 14.35 -3.80 29.25
CA LYS A 78 15.61 -3.14 29.64
C LYS A 78 16.41 -2.64 28.44
N ARG A 79 16.48 -3.41 27.35
CA ARG A 79 17.17 -3.03 26.12
C ARG A 79 16.47 -1.87 25.42
N GLU A 80 15.14 -1.87 25.37
CA GLU A 80 14.34 -0.77 24.83
C GLU A 80 14.51 0.51 25.64
N LYS A 81 14.46 0.42 26.99
CA LYS A 81 14.74 1.57 27.87
C LYS A 81 16.15 2.11 27.69
N ALA A 82 17.14 1.24 27.52
CA ALA A 82 18.52 1.65 27.24
C ALA A 82 18.65 2.34 25.86
N ALA A 83 17.99 1.80 24.83
CA ALA A 83 17.94 2.40 23.50
C ALA A 83 17.26 3.77 23.51
N ALA A 84 16.13 3.93 24.22
CA ALA A 84 15.44 5.20 24.38
C ALA A 84 16.34 6.25 25.08
N LYS A 85 17.10 5.84 26.10
CA LYS A 85 18.06 6.72 26.79
C LYS A 85 19.22 7.14 25.87
N HIS A 86 19.72 6.24 25.04
CA HIS A 86 20.74 6.54 24.04
C HIS A 86 20.22 7.56 23.01
N HIS A 87 19.04 7.32 22.45
CA HIS A 87 18.41 8.22 21.48
C HIS A 87 18.14 9.61 22.08
N ALA A 88 17.71 9.69 23.34
CA ALA A 88 17.55 10.95 24.04
C ALA A 88 18.88 11.72 24.24
N ALA A 89 19.99 11.01 24.48
CA ALA A 89 21.33 11.62 24.57
C ALA A 89 21.80 12.11 23.19
N GLU A 90 21.49 11.37 22.13
CA GLU A 90 21.80 11.71 20.75
C GLU A 90 21.07 12.97 20.27
N MET A 91 19.80 13.12 20.64
CA MET A 91 19.03 14.35 20.39
C MET A 91 19.64 15.58 21.09
N ARG A 92 20.26 15.42 22.26
CA ARG A 92 21.01 16.51 22.92
C ARG A 92 22.28 16.86 22.16
N ARG A 93 22.98 15.88 21.58
CA ARG A 93 24.15 16.12 20.71
C ARG A 93 23.75 16.87 19.43
N MET A 94 22.61 16.53 18.83
CA MET A 94 22.12 17.23 17.62
C MET A 94 21.94 18.73 17.86
N LYS A 95 21.42 19.13 19.03
CA LYS A 95 21.28 20.55 19.39
C LYS A 95 22.62 21.27 19.53
N VAL A 96 23.64 20.58 20.03
CA VAL A 96 25.02 21.10 20.14
C VAL A 96 25.62 21.29 18.74
N ILE A 97 25.51 20.29 17.87
CA ILE A 97 26.00 20.35 16.48
C ILE A 97 25.36 21.52 15.71
N LEU A 98 24.06 21.73 15.88
CA LEU A 98 23.35 22.86 15.27
C LEU A 98 23.84 24.22 15.80
N ALA A 99 24.19 24.31 17.08
CA ALA A 99 24.75 25.51 17.67
C ALA A 99 26.19 25.78 17.19
N GLU A 100 27.02 24.74 17.12
CA GLU A 100 28.40 24.81 16.63
C GLU A 100 28.46 25.24 15.15
N ARG A 101 27.53 24.74 14.33
CA ARG A 101 27.44 25.09 12.90
C ARG A 101 26.72 26.43 12.65
N GLY A 102 26.24 27.12 13.68
CA GLY A 102 25.59 28.44 13.56
C GLY A 102 24.13 28.42 13.11
N TYR A 103 23.50 27.25 12.99
CA TYR A 103 22.11 27.09 12.49
C TYR A 103 21.02 27.37 13.53
N THR A 104 21.38 27.93 14.68
CA THR A 104 20.39 28.25 15.73
C THR A 104 19.55 29.48 15.40
N LYS A 105 19.96 30.29 14.42
CA LYS A 105 19.27 31.52 14.02
C LYS A 105 19.12 31.58 12.50
N ASP A 106 17.99 32.09 12.02
CA ASP A 106 17.78 32.40 10.60
C ASP A 106 18.56 33.66 10.16
N THR A 107 18.49 33.98 8.86
CA THR A 107 19.02 35.22 8.27
C THR A 107 18.45 36.50 8.93
N ASN A 108 17.32 36.37 9.62
CA ASN A 108 16.64 37.45 10.35
C ASN A 108 16.95 37.44 11.87
N GLY A 109 17.84 36.57 12.35
CA GLY A 109 18.22 36.45 13.77
C GLY A 109 17.21 35.74 14.69
N LYS A 110 16.09 35.20 14.17
CA LYS A 110 15.09 34.43 14.90
C LYS A 110 15.54 32.99 15.08
N THR A 111 15.23 32.39 16.22
CA THR A 111 15.61 31.01 16.49
C THR A 111 14.85 30.02 15.61
N LEU A 112 15.58 29.29 14.77
CA LEU A 112 15.06 28.21 13.93
C LEU A 112 14.75 26.97 14.78
N ILE A 113 13.61 26.97 15.48
CA ILE A 113 13.16 25.80 16.25
C ILE A 113 11.87 25.26 15.61
N GLY A 114 12.03 24.15 14.87
CA GLY A 114 10.94 23.32 14.35
C GLY A 114 10.48 23.65 12.93
N ASP A 115 9.37 23.02 12.53
CA ASP A 115 8.73 23.21 11.23
C ASP A 115 8.09 24.62 11.16
N CYS A 116 8.28 25.34 10.04
CA CYS A 116 7.62 26.63 9.83
C CYS A 116 6.10 26.44 9.67
N LYS A 117 5.34 27.53 9.76
CA LYS A 117 3.87 27.47 9.64
C LYS A 117 3.43 26.83 8.31
N VAL A 118 4.14 27.10 7.23
CA VAL A 118 3.80 26.56 5.91
C VAL A 118 4.08 25.06 5.84
N CYS A 119 5.29 24.62 6.20
CA CYS A 119 5.63 23.18 6.27
C CYS A 119 4.71 22.42 7.24
N LYS A 120 4.27 23.04 8.34
CA LYS A 120 3.27 22.44 9.25
C LYS A 120 1.91 22.28 8.59
N LEU A 121 1.43 23.30 7.86
CA LEU A 121 0.16 23.24 7.16
C LEU A 121 0.19 22.17 6.06
N VAL A 122 1.25 22.11 5.26
CA VAL A 122 1.44 21.05 4.25
C VAL A 122 1.45 19.67 4.91
N LYS A 123 2.14 19.51 6.05
CA LYS A 123 2.20 18.24 6.77
C LYS A 123 0.88 17.88 7.45
N ALA A 124 0.11 18.86 7.92
CA ALA A 124 -1.23 18.66 8.47
C ALA A 124 -2.27 18.34 7.38
N ARG A 125 -2.03 18.81 6.15
CA ARG A 125 -2.81 18.43 4.96
C ARG A 125 -2.50 17.01 4.49
N LYS A 126 -1.35 16.42 4.85
CA LYS A 126 -1.18 14.96 4.76
C LYS A 126 -2.06 14.36 5.86
N PRO A 127 -3.19 13.73 5.54
CA PRO A 127 -4.09 13.26 6.57
C PRO A 127 -3.35 12.26 7.46
N HIS A 128 -3.35 12.54 8.76
CA HIS A 128 -2.86 11.60 9.73
C HIS A 128 -3.80 10.40 9.69
N LEU A 129 -3.34 9.28 9.13
CA LEU A 129 -4.04 8.00 9.03
C LEU A 129 -4.19 7.32 10.40
N GLU A 130 -4.49 8.07 11.46
CA GLU A 130 -4.89 7.51 12.74
C GLU A 130 -6.39 7.74 12.92
N GLY A 131 -7.17 6.78 12.44
CA GLY A 131 -8.63 6.75 12.62
C GLY A 131 -9.46 6.90 11.36
N ALA A 132 -8.85 7.14 10.20
CA ALA A 132 -9.56 7.01 8.92
C ALA A 132 -10.02 5.57 8.78
N SER A 133 -11.31 5.38 8.55
CA SER A 133 -11.80 4.05 8.20
C SER A 133 -11.17 3.65 6.85
N ALA A 134 -10.93 2.36 6.61
CA ALA A 134 -10.40 1.87 5.33
C ALA A 134 -11.29 2.18 4.10
N ASP A 135 -12.39 2.94 4.27
CA ASP A 135 -13.18 3.58 3.22
C ASP A 135 -12.63 4.99 2.86
N GLU A 136 -12.26 5.81 3.86
CA GLU A 136 -11.82 7.21 3.67
C GLU A 136 -10.37 7.33 3.18
N GLU A 137 -9.55 6.31 3.42
CA GLU A 137 -8.17 6.24 2.93
C GLU A 137 -8.09 6.12 1.41
N TYR A 138 -9.13 5.59 0.75
CA TYR A 138 -9.10 5.29 -0.69
C TYR A 138 -9.69 6.41 -1.57
N GLU A 139 -10.68 7.17 -1.07
CA GLU A 139 -11.26 8.32 -1.81
C GLU A 139 -10.26 9.48 -1.99
N MET A 140 -9.24 9.58 -1.12
CA MET A 140 -8.20 10.60 -1.22
C MET A 140 -7.20 10.38 -2.37
N TYR A 141 -7.14 9.16 -2.93
CA TYR A 141 -6.27 8.80 -4.06
C TYR A 141 -7.06 8.57 -5.36
N GLY A 142 -8.38 8.76 -5.35
CA GLY A 142 -9.31 8.33 -6.40
C GLY A 142 -9.90 9.43 -7.29
N GLU A 143 -9.59 10.69 -7.03
CA GLU A 143 -10.01 11.79 -7.90
C GLU A 143 -8.78 12.65 -8.13
N ASP A 144 -8.44 12.77 -9.41
CA ASP A 144 -7.47 13.61 -10.11
C ASP A 144 -7.57 15.06 -9.62
N GLY A 145 -7.11 15.25 -8.38
CA GLY A 145 -6.73 16.52 -7.83
C GLY A 145 -5.62 17.01 -8.73
N ASN A 146 -6.01 17.91 -9.62
CA ASN A 146 -5.18 18.80 -10.41
C ASN A 146 -4.01 19.31 -9.54
N ASP A 147 -2.94 18.52 -9.49
CA ASP A 147 -1.65 18.87 -8.91
C ASP A 147 -1.11 19.91 -9.87
N THR A 148 -1.57 21.14 -9.64
CA THR A 148 -1.15 22.29 -10.41
C THR A 148 0.27 22.53 -9.89
N GLU A 149 1.24 21.85 -10.50
CA GLU A 149 2.68 21.94 -10.18
C GLU A 149 3.22 23.39 -10.29
N GLU A 150 2.38 24.37 -10.64
CA GLU A 150 2.69 25.79 -10.82
C GLU A 150 2.80 26.61 -9.52
N GLU A 151 2.55 26.07 -8.32
CA GLU A 151 2.67 26.86 -7.06
C GLU A 151 3.92 26.56 -6.20
N ASP A 152 4.76 25.59 -6.55
CA ASP A 152 5.95 25.23 -5.75
C ASP A 152 7.21 26.06 -6.08
N GLU A 153 7.16 26.97 -7.06
CA GLU A 153 8.33 27.65 -7.63
C GLU A 153 8.96 28.75 -6.75
N GLU A 154 8.39 29.11 -5.60
CA GLU A 154 8.95 30.18 -4.74
C GLU A 154 9.00 29.84 -3.25
N HIS A 155 9.06 28.55 -2.87
CA HIS A 155 9.26 28.20 -1.47
C HIS A 155 10.73 28.37 -1.05
N PRO A 156 11.04 29.22 -0.04
CA PRO A 156 12.42 29.39 0.41
C PRO A 156 12.97 28.06 0.95
N VAL A 157 14.05 27.60 0.31
CA VAL A 157 14.77 26.36 0.65
C VAL A 157 15.32 26.34 2.10
N ASP A 158 15.35 27.49 2.76
CA ASP A 158 15.81 27.68 4.14
C ASP A 158 14.67 27.96 5.14
N CYS A 159 13.41 27.77 4.76
CA CYS A 159 12.25 28.22 5.55
C CYS A 159 12.12 27.56 6.94
N CYS A 160 12.68 26.36 7.14
CA CYS A 160 12.67 25.67 8.43
C CYS A 160 13.90 24.79 8.61
N MET A 161 14.19 24.44 9.87
CA MET A 161 15.34 23.60 10.23
C MET A 161 15.36 22.27 9.49
N ARG A 162 14.19 21.71 9.15
CA ARG A 162 14.08 20.47 8.40
C ARG A 162 14.57 20.61 6.95
N CYS A 163 14.15 21.67 6.26
CA CYS A 163 14.54 21.94 4.88
C CYS A 163 16.05 22.26 4.80
N LEU A 164 16.52 23.04 5.77
CA LEU A 164 17.92 23.41 5.90
C LEU A 164 18.84 22.21 6.20
N LEU A 165 18.36 21.26 7.01
CA LEU A 165 19.07 20.00 7.26
C LEU A 165 19.07 19.06 6.05
N SER A 166 17.99 19.00 5.27
CA SER A 166 17.93 18.14 4.07
C SER A 166 18.88 18.56 2.97
N LEU A 167 19.29 19.83 2.93
CA LEU A 167 20.23 20.36 1.95
C LEU A 167 21.70 20.22 2.37
N GLN A 168 21.98 19.70 3.56
CA GLN A 168 23.37 19.55 4.00
C GLN A 168 24.10 18.48 3.17
N PRO A 169 25.36 18.74 2.76
CA PRO A 169 26.13 17.81 1.93
C PRO A 169 26.33 16.45 2.60
N ASP A 170 26.43 16.43 3.93
CA ASP A 170 26.53 15.19 4.72
C ASP A 170 25.27 14.32 4.59
N PHE A 171 24.09 14.93 4.42
CA PHE A 171 22.82 14.21 4.26
C PHE A 171 22.57 13.84 2.80
N THR A 172 22.85 14.73 1.86
CA THR A 172 22.71 14.44 0.42
C THR A 172 23.76 13.44 -0.07
N GLY A 173 24.92 13.38 0.59
CA GLY A 173 25.99 12.43 0.28
C GLY A 173 25.88 11.08 1.03
N GLN A 174 25.00 10.97 2.02
CA GLN A 174 24.73 9.71 2.70
C GLN A 174 23.80 8.87 1.85
N LYS A 175 24.26 7.68 1.47
CA LYS A 175 23.40 6.65 0.88
C LYS A 175 22.28 6.32 1.85
N SER A 176 21.05 6.26 1.34
CA SER A 176 19.92 5.84 2.15
C SER A 176 20.13 4.40 2.64
N GLN A 177 19.53 4.02 3.77
CA GLN A 177 19.61 2.62 4.25
C GLN A 177 19.10 1.63 3.19
N LEU A 178 18.08 2.02 2.42
CA LEU A 178 17.58 1.24 1.28
C LEU A 178 18.64 1.07 0.20
N GLU A 179 19.32 2.14 -0.18
CA GLU A 179 20.41 2.09 -1.18
C GLU A 179 21.59 1.24 -0.70
N LEU A 180 21.91 1.28 0.60
CA LEU A 180 22.91 0.39 1.21
C LEU A 180 22.47 -1.08 1.17
N LEU A 181 21.19 -1.37 1.41
CA LEU A 181 20.64 -2.73 1.32
C LEU A 181 20.68 -3.23 -0.13
N ILE A 182 20.19 -2.45 -1.10
CA ILE A 182 20.25 -2.77 -2.53
C ILE A 182 21.68 -3.04 -2.99
N ALA A 183 22.63 -2.20 -2.54
CA ALA A 183 24.05 -2.40 -2.87
C ALA A 183 24.66 -3.65 -2.19
N ALA A 184 24.13 -4.06 -1.04
CA ALA A 184 24.59 -5.23 -0.30
C ALA A 184 23.97 -6.55 -0.81
N THR A 185 22.80 -6.51 -1.47
CA THR A 185 22.10 -7.67 -2.05
C THR A 185 22.03 -7.60 -3.59
N PRO A 186 23.17 -7.59 -4.31
CA PRO A 186 23.15 -7.57 -5.77
C PRO A 186 22.51 -8.85 -6.31
N GLY A 187 21.37 -8.72 -6.98
CA GLY A 187 20.67 -9.82 -7.65
C GLY A 187 19.34 -10.25 -7.02
N MET A 188 18.91 -9.61 -5.93
CA MET A 188 17.50 -9.66 -5.53
C MET A 188 16.82 -8.42 -6.11
N ASP A 189 15.89 -8.61 -7.03
CA ASP A 189 15.00 -7.52 -7.39
C ASP A 189 14.29 -7.09 -6.11
N LEU A 190 14.24 -5.79 -5.81
CA LEU A 190 13.59 -5.25 -4.60
C LEU A 190 12.18 -5.82 -4.37
N VAL A 191 11.52 -6.18 -5.46
CA VAL A 191 10.23 -6.86 -5.49
C VAL A 191 10.33 -8.24 -4.84
N ASP A 192 11.32 -9.05 -5.18
CA ASP A 192 11.51 -10.40 -4.63
C ASP A 192 11.82 -10.34 -3.13
N GLU A 193 12.71 -9.45 -2.69
CA GLU A 193 13.01 -9.29 -1.26
C GLU A 193 11.77 -8.79 -0.49
N GLY A 194 10.97 -7.91 -1.08
CA GLY A 194 9.67 -7.49 -0.55
C GLY A 194 8.64 -8.61 -0.46
N LEU A 195 8.59 -9.51 -1.45
CA LEU A 195 7.75 -10.72 -1.43
C LEU A 195 8.21 -11.72 -0.37
N TRP A 196 9.52 -11.88 -0.18
CA TRP A 196 10.12 -12.75 0.85
C TRP A 196 9.92 -12.21 2.27
N LEU A 197 9.99 -10.90 2.46
CA LEU A 197 9.74 -10.25 3.76
C LEU A 197 8.25 -10.19 4.12
N CYS A 198 7.36 -10.42 3.14
CA CYS A 198 5.93 -10.40 3.39
C CYS A 198 5.53 -11.59 4.27
N PRO A 199 4.99 -11.37 5.49
CA PRO A 199 4.55 -12.47 6.33
C PRO A 199 3.52 -13.33 5.59
N LEU A 200 3.62 -14.66 5.70
CA LEU A 200 2.64 -15.59 5.11
C LEU A 200 1.16 -15.20 5.35
N PRO A 201 0.76 -14.69 6.54
CA PRO A 201 -0.60 -14.20 6.75
C PRO A 201 -1.02 -13.07 5.80
N THR A 202 -0.09 -12.18 5.43
CA THR A 202 -0.33 -11.05 4.53
C THR A 202 -0.55 -11.55 3.10
N ILE A 203 0.27 -12.49 2.63
CA ILE A 203 0.13 -13.13 1.32
C ILE A 203 -1.23 -13.85 1.24
N HIS A 204 -1.59 -14.63 2.27
CA HIS A 204 -2.89 -15.31 2.31
C HIS A 204 -4.08 -14.33 2.32
N TRP A 205 -3.96 -13.22 3.05
CA TRP A 205 -5.01 -12.20 3.06
C TRP A 205 -5.17 -11.54 1.69
N PHE A 206 -4.05 -11.22 1.03
CA PHE A 206 -4.03 -10.66 -0.32
C PHE A 206 -4.65 -11.63 -1.32
N TYR A 207 -4.22 -12.90 -1.33
CA TYR A 207 -4.75 -13.93 -2.20
C TYR A 207 -6.26 -14.12 -2.01
N ARG A 208 -6.73 -14.22 -0.76
CA ARG A 208 -8.18 -14.34 -0.48
C ARG A 208 -8.97 -13.11 -0.93
N ARG A 209 -8.39 -11.92 -0.84
CA ARG A 209 -9.00 -10.69 -1.37
C ARG A 209 -9.08 -10.76 -2.90
N ALA A 210 -7.97 -11.01 -3.59
CA ALA A 210 -7.89 -11.10 -5.04
C ALA A 210 -8.83 -12.18 -5.60
N HIS A 211 -8.87 -13.36 -4.97
CA HIS A 211 -9.76 -14.46 -5.36
C HIS A 211 -11.24 -14.07 -5.31
N ARG A 212 -11.67 -13.31 -4.29
CA ARG A 212 -13.05 -12.79 -4.21
C ARG A 212 -13.37 -11.80 -5.33
N TYR A 213 -12.46 -10.89 -5.64
CA TYR A 213 -12.62 -10.00 -6.79
C TYR A 213 -12.72 -10.80 -8.10
N GLY A 214 -11.87 -11.81 -8.29
CA GLY A 214 -11.92 -12.68 -9.47
C GLY A 214 -13.22 -13.46 -9.62
N ILE A 215 -13.85 -13.89 -8.52
CA ILE A 215 -15.20 -14.49 -8.57
C ILE A 215 -16.23 -13.45 -9.00
N VAL A 216 -16.21 -12.26 -8.38
CA VAL A 216 -17.21 -11.21 -8.63
C VAL A 216 -17.13 -10.68 -10.08
N TYR A 217 -15.93 -10.53 -10.63
CA TYR A 217 -15.75 -10.17 -12.04
C TYR A 217 -16.21 -11.27 -13.00
N ARG A 218 -15.97 -12.55 -12.68
CA ARG A 218 -16.50 -13.67 -13.47
C ARG A 218 -18.03 -13.71 -13.51
N LEU A 219 -18.68 -13.17 -12.48
CA LEU A 219 -20.13 -12.99 -12.42
C LEU A 219 -20.63 -11.72 -13.15
N GLY A 220 -19.73 -10.96 -13.80
CA GLY A 220 -20.10 -9.79 -14.63
C GLY A 220 -20.25 -8.47 -13.86
N ALA A 221 -19.72 -8.35 -12.65
CA ALA A 221 -19.78 -7.10 -11.90
C ALA A 221 -18.84 -6.01 -12.46
N THR A 222 -19.26 -4.75 -12.39
CA THR A 222 -18.41 -3.58 -12.66
C THR A 222 -17.62 -3.18 -11.42
N GLY A 223 -16.50 -2.45 -11.57
CA GLY A 223 -15.58 -2.08 -10.47
C GLY A 223 -16.25 -1.60 -9.17
N PRO A 224 -17.13 -0.58 -9.19
CA PRO A 224 -17.78 -0.07 -7.98
C PRO A 224 -18.69 -1.09 -7.27
N ILE A 225 -19.43 -1.90 -8.06
CA ILE A 225 -20.30 -2.95 -7.53
C ILE A 225 -19.45 -4.09 -6.96
N ALA A 226 -18.35 -4.43 -7.65
CA ALA A 226 -17.44 -5.48 -7.23
C ALA A 226 -16.80 -5.17 -5.88
N GLU A 227 -16.31 -3.94 -5.71
CA GLU A 227 -15.77 -3.47 -4.45
C GLU A 227 -16.81 -3.50 -3.33
N PHE A 228 -18.00 -2.98 -3.60
CA PHE A 228 -19.10 -2.98 -2.65
C PHE A 228 -19.46 -4.41 -2.19
N ALA A 229 -19.58 -5.34 -3.13
CA ALA A 229 -19.87 -6.74 -2.84
C ALA A 229 -18.76 -7.42 -2.01
N VAL A 230 -17.48 -7.27 -2.40
CA VAL A 230 -16.35 -7.87 -1.66
C VAL A 230 -16.26 -7.32 -0.23
N LYS A 231 -16.58 -6.03 -0.04
CA LYS A 231 -16.58 -5.41 1.28
C LYS A 231 -17.74 -5.88 2.15
N LYS A 232 -18.95 -5.94 1.59
CA LYS A 232 -20.16 -6.39 2.29
C LYS A 232 -20.02 -7.85 2.75
N TYR A 233 -19.48 -8.71 1.89
CA TYR A 233 -19.34 -10.15 2.15
C TYR A 233 -17.90 -10.55 2.54
N ARG A 234 -17.20 -9.72 3.32
CA ARG A 234 -15.80 -9.96 3.75
C ARG A 234 -15.60 -11.28 4.51
N SER A 235 -16.62 -11.76 5.23
CA SER A 235 -16.59 -13.03 5.96
C SER A 235 -16.80 -14.26 5.07
N HIS A 236 -17.30 -14.08 3.85
CA HIS A 236 -17.57 -15.20 2.94
C HIS A 236 -16.27 -15.64 2.24
N ARG A 237 -16.18 -16.94 1.94
CA ARG A 237 -15.06 -17.50 1.15
C ARG A 237 -15.10 -17.03 -0.31
N GLY A 238 -16.30 -16.78 -0.84
CA GLY A 238 -16.56 -16.25 -2.18
C GLY A 238 -17.95 -15.63 -2.23
N VAL A 239 -18.16 -14.69 -3.16
CA VAL A 239 -19.47 -14.03 -3.35
C VAL A 239 -20.29 -14.89 -4.30
N ARG A 240 -21.50 -15.28 -3.90
CA ARG A 240 -22.45 -16.04 -4.74
C ARG A 240 -23.18 -15.11 -5.71
N ALA A 241 -23.72 -15.65 -6.80
CA ALA A 241 -24.51 -14.88 -7.77
C ALA A 241 -25.69 -14.14 -7.12
N THR A 242 -26.41 -14.78 -6.18
CA THR A 242 -27.51 -14.16 -5.43
C THR A 242 -27.04 -12.98 -4.57
N GLU A 243 -25.91 -13.13 -3.90
CA GLU A 243 -25.30 -12.10 -3.07
C GLU A 243 -24.84 -10.90 -3.91
N LEU A 244 -24.39 -11.15 -5.14
CA LEU A 244 -24.02 -10.09 -6.07
C LEU A 244 -25.25 -9.27 -6.52
N VAL A 245 -26.39 -9.92 -6.76
CA VAL A 245 -27.65 -9.22 -7.07
C VAL A 245 -28.07 -8.33 -5.90
N ASP A 246 -28.03 -8.85 -4.67
CA ASP A 246 -28.34 -8.09 -3.45
C ASP A 246 -27.39 -6.90 -3.26
N ALA A 247 -26.10 -7.10 -3.48
CA ALA A 247 -25.10 -6.04 -3.44
C ALA A 247 -25.36 -4.97 -4.51
N THR A 248 -25.76 -5.37 -5.71
CA THR A 248 -26.05 -4.46 -6.83
C THR A 248 -27.25 -3.58 -6.51
N VAL A 249 -28.34 -4.15 -5.98
CA VAL A 249 -29.54 -3.40 -5.59
C VAL A 249 -29.21 -2.39 -4.49
N GLU A 250 -28.47 -2.81 -3.46
CA GLU A 250 -28.10 -1.91 -2.37
C GLU A 250 -27.14 -0.80 -2.83
N TRP A 251 -26.15 -1.13 -3.67
CA TRP A 251 -25.21 -0.14 -4.21
C TRP A 251 -25.94 0.93 -5.03
N LYS A 252 -26.87 0.54 -5.90
CA LYS A 252 -27.70 1.48 -6.68
C LYS A 252 -28.52 2.40 -5.77
N ALA A 253 -29.14 1.85 -4.72
CA ALA A 253 -29.89 2.65 -3.75
C ALA A 253 -29.00 3.66 -3.01
N ARG A 254 -27.75 3.27 -2.67
CA ARG A 254 -26.77 4.17 -2.05
C ARG A 254 -26.30 5.26 -3.01
N ALA A 255 -26.01 4.91 -4.26
CA ALA A 255 -25.62 5.87 -5.29
C ALA A 255 -26.74 6.91 -5.54
N GLU A 256 -28.00 6.46 -5.58
CA GLU A 256 -29.16 7.34 -5.70
C GLU A 256 -29.31 8.27 -4.48
N ALA A 257 -29.16 7.76 -3.25
CA ALA A 257 -29.18 8.57 -2.04
C ALA A 257 -28.05 9.62 -2.01
N MET A 258 -26.84 9.23 -2.43
CA MET A 258 -25.69 10.12 -2.55
C MET A 258 -25.95 11.24 -3.56
N SER A 259 -26.54 10.91 -4.73
CA SER A 259 -26.91 11.92 -5.74
C SER A 259 -27.96 12.93 -5.26
N ARG A 260 -28.79 12.54 -4.27
CA ARG A 260 -29.78 13.42 -3.62
C ARG A 260 -29.19 14.23 -2.46
N GLY A 261 -27.90 14.09 -2.15
CA GLY A 261 -27.27 14.73 -0.99
C GLY A 261 -27.73 14.14 0.35
N VAL A 262 -28.31 12.94 0.36
CA VAL A 262 -28.76 12.28 1.59
C VAL A 262 -27.58 11.54 2.19
N VAL A 263 -27.08 12.03 3.34
CA VAL A 263 -26.04 11.34 4.10
C VAL A 263 -26.64 10.10 4.77
N LEU A 264 -26.33 8.92 4.23
CA LEU A 264 -26.70 7.65 4.85
C LEU A 264 -25.84 7.42 6.10
N VAL A 265 -26.37 7.75 7.27
CA VAL A 265 -25.76 7.40 8.55
C VAL A 265 -25.75 5.87 8.66
N LYS A 266 -24.57 5.24 8.72
CA LYS A 266 -24.40 3.79 8.94
C LYS A 266 -25.04 3.40 10.29
N GLY A 267 -26.33 3.07 10.27
CA GLY A 267 -27.03 2.52 11.42
C GLY A 267 -26.44 1.15 11.75
N LYS A 268 -25.60 1.06 12.77
CA LYS A 268 -25.14 -0.22 13.36
C LYS A 268 -26.28 -0.88 14.12
N GLY A 269 -27.37 -1.22 13.44
CA GLY A 269 -28.52 -1.92 14.00
C GLY A 269 -28.35 -3.43 13.89
N LYS A 270 -27.77 -4.06 14.92
CA LYS A 270 -27.96 -5.50 15.12
C LYS A 270 -29.42 -5.72 15.50
N GLN A 271 -30.28 -6.01 14.52
CA GLN A 271 -31.61 -6.55 14.83
C GLN A 271 -31.41 -7.95 15.41
N LYS A 272 -31.48 -8.07 16.73
CA LYS A 272 -31.63 -9.39 17.37
C LYS A 272 -33.08 -9.81 17.16
N ALA A 273 -33.29 -10.86 16.37
CA ALA A 273 -34.56 -11.57 16.33
C ALA A 273 -34.85 -12.11 17.75
N LYS A 274 -36.06 -11.83 18.24
CA LYS A 274 -36.59 -12.39 19.49
C LYS A 274 -37.35 -13.67 19.18
#